data_AF-A0A2R4VTK5-F1
#
_entry.id   AF-A0A2R4VTK5-F1
#
_cell.length_a   1.000
_cell.length_b   1.000
_cell.length_c   1.000
_cell.angle_alpha   90.00
_cell.angle_beta   90.00
_cell.angle_gamma   90.00
#
_symmetry.space_group_name_H-M   'P 1'
#
loop_
_entity.id
_entity.type
_entity.pdbx_description
1 polymer ?
#
loop_
_entity_poly.entity_id
_entity_poly.type
_entity_poly.pdbx_seq_one_letter_code
_entity_poly.pdbx_strand_id
1 'polypeptide(L)'
;MRTEWDGVLCLQLGPVDRHFAVRITYQGGPFRADIEAIEIQTAQGWIRAPWLIGLVEDCVPLFDMLRDHAAGRLADARAVARLS
;
A
#
# COMPACT_ATOMS: atom_id res chain seq x y z
N MET A 1 -3.26 6.43 15.42
CA MET A 1 -2.01 5.65 15.65
C MET A 1 -1.30 5.56 14.32
N ARG A 2 0.03 5.80 14.27
CA ARG A 2 0.77 5.63 13.03
C ARG A 2 1.04 4.13 12.82
N THR A 3 0.72 3.64 11.63
CA THR A 3 0.82 2.25 11.23
C THR A 3 1.64 2.15 9.94
N GLU A 4 2.37 1.06 9.81
CA GLU A 4 3.12 0.71 8.62
C GLU A 4 2.56 -0.58 8.03
N TRP A 5 2.52 -0.67 6.71
CA TRP A 5 2.21 -1.88 5.99
C TRP A 5 3.25 -2.09 4.89
N ASP A 6 3.90 -3.25 4.89
CA ASP A 6 4.85 -3.66 3.85
C ASP A 6 4.22 -4.73 2.96
N GLY A 7 4.35 -4.60 1.64
CA GLY A 7 3.80 -5.56 0.70
C GLY A 7 4.34 -5.43 -0.71
N VAL A 8 3.63 -6.00 -1.68
CA VAL A 8 3.97 -5.89 -3.11
C VAL A 8 2.78 -5.32 -3.87
N LEU A 9 3.00 -4.23 -4.60
CA LEU A 9 2.03 -3.71 -5.57
C LEU A 9 2.43 -4.15 -6.97
N CYS A 10 1.46 -4.65 -7.74
CA CYS A 10 1.58 -4.79 -9.17
C CYS A 10 1.05 -3.51 -9.82
N LEU A 11 1.91 -2.78 -10.52
CA LEU A 11 1.56 -1.56 -11.24
C LEU A 11 1.64 -1.82 -12.74
N GLN A 12 0.57 -1.52 -13.45
CA GLN A 12 0.55 -1.54 -14.89
C GLN A 12 1.18 -0.24 -15.43
N LEU A 13 2.40 -0.35 -15.96
CA LEU A 13 3.16 0.76 -16.52
C LEU A 13 3.15 0.65 -18.05
N GLY A 14 2.05 1.08 -18.66
CA GLY A 14 1.80 0.92 -20.09
C GLY A 14 1.48 -0.53 -20.45
N PRO A 15 2.19 -1.16 -21.40
CA PRO A 15 1.95 -2.55 -21.79
C PRO A 15 2.62 -3.58 -20.87
N VAL A 16 3.26 -3.15 -19.77
CA VAL A 16 4.04 -4.02 -18.89
C VAL A 16 3.56 -3.89 -17.46
N ASP A 17 3.30 -5.03 -16.83
CA ASP A 17 3.08 -5.13 -15.39
C ASP A 17 4.41 -5.23 -14.65
N ARG A 18 4.57 -4.41 -13.61
CA ARG A 18 5.76 -4.44 -12.75
C ARG A 18 5.38 -4.58 -11.29
N HIS A 19 6.10 -5.46 -10.61
CA HIS A 19 5.96 -5.68 -9.18
C HIS A 19 6.95 -4.80 -8.43
N PHE A 20 6.45 -4.05 -7.46
CA PHE A 20 7.24 -3.22 -6.56
C PHE A 20 7.01 -3.69 -5.14
N ALA A 21 8.09 -3.95 -4.39
CA ALA A 21 7.97 -4.00 -2.94
C ALA A 21 7.66 -2.58 -2.46
N VAL A 22 6.61 -2.45 -1.66
CA VAL A 22 6.11 -1.17 -1.18
C VAL A 22 6.03 -1.15 0.33
N ARG A 23 6.13 0.06 0.86
CA ARG A 23 5.87 0.40 2.25
C ARG A 23 4.87 1.53 2.27
N ILE A 24 3.78 1.34 2.99
CA ILE A 24 2.72 2.34 3.15
C ILE A 24 2.69 2.74 4.62
N THR A 25 3.00 4.00 4.89
CA THR A 25 2.78 4.62 6.20
C THR A 25 1.44 5.32 6.19
N TYR A 26 0.62 5.08 7.19
CA TYR A 26 -0.70 5.71 7.32
C TYR A 26 -1.13 5.85 8.77
N GLN A 27 -2.06 6.77 9.03
CA GLN A 27 -2.72 6.86 10.32
C GLN A 27 -3.95 5.98 10.33
N GLY A 28 -3.93 4.97 11.19
CA GLY A 28 -5.08 4.11 11.44
C GLY A 28 -6.10 4.77 12.37
N GLY A 29 -7.36 4.76 11.93
CA GLY A 29 -8.55 5.05 12.73
C GLY A 29 -9.67 4.02 12.47
N PRO A 30 -10.77 4.04 13.25
CA PRO A 30 -11.81 3.00 13.18
C PRO A 30 -12.47 2.86 11.81
N PHE A 31 -12.45 3.93 11.02
CA PHE A 31 -13.11 4.02 9.71
C PHE A 31 -12.20 4.58 8.61
N ARG A 32 -10.90 4.81 8.86
CA ARG A 32 -10.02 5.53 7.92
C ARG A 32 -8.57 5.07 8.01
N ALA A 33 -7.95 4.91 6.84
CA ALA A 33 -6.50 4.77 6.68
C ALA A 33 -6.00 6.04 5.97
N ASP A 34 -5.53 7.02 6.73
CA ASP A 34 -5.00 8.27 6.16
C ASP A 34 -3.54 8.06 5.73
N ILE A 35 -3.31 7.92 4.42
CA ILE A 35 -1.99 7.60 3.87
C ILE A 35 -1.07 8.82 4.01
N GLU A 36 0.02 8.66 4.76
CA GLU A 36 1.04 9.70 4.95
C GLU A 36 2.14 9.60 3.89
N ALA A 37 2.55 8.37 3.56
CA ALA A 37 3.62 8.12 2.61
C ALA A 37 3.50 6.74 1.99
N ILE A 38 3.87 6.65 0.71
CA ILE A 38 4.12 5.39 0.02
C ILE A 38 5.56 5.42 -0.46
N GLU A 39 6.29 4.36 -0.14
CA GLU A 39 7.66 4.15 -0.58
C GLU A 39 7.73 2.88 -1.43
N ILE A 40 8.54 2.89 -2.48
CA ILE A 40 8.80 1.73 -3.32
C ILE A 40 10.29 1.36 -3.26
N GLN A 41 10.59 0.07 -3.20
CA GLN A 41 11.96 -0.42 -3.26
C GLN A 41 12.46 -0.38 -4.71
N THR A 42 13.60 0.28 -4.92
CA THR A 42 14.32 0.31 -6.20
C THR A 42 15.75 -0.18 -6.02
N ALA A 43 16.51 -0.26 -7.11
CA ALA A 43 17.95 -0.53 -7.05
C ALA A 43 18.75 0.54 -6.27
N GLN A 44 18.19 1.75 -6.14
CA GLN A 44 18.81 2.87 -5.42
C GLN A 44 18.38 2.92 -3.94
N GLY A 45 17.50 2.01 -3.51
CA GLY A 45 16.89 2.00 -2.18
C GLY A 45 15.39 2.32 -2.20
N TRP A 46 14.84 2.60 -1.02
CA TRP A 46 13.47 3.05 -0.84
C TRP A 46 13.32 4.50 -1.32
N ILE A 47 12.38 4.73 -2.24
CA ILE A 47 12.06 6.07 -2.74
C ILE A 47 10.58 6.39 -2.46
N ARG A 48 10.30 7.64 -2.09
CA ARG A 48 8.91 8.10 -1.92
C ARG A 48 8.22 8.24 -3.28
N ALA A 49 7.02 7.71 -3.37
CA ALA A 49 6.17 7.73 -4.55
C ALA A 49 4.82 8.39 -4.21
N PRO A 50 4.79 9.73 -4.03
CA PRO A 50 3.56 10.44 -3.65
C PRO A 50 2.44 10.31 -4.69
N TRP A 51 2.79 10.07 -5.95
CA TRP A 51 1.84 9.81 -7.05
C TRP A 51 1.08 8.49 -6.89
N LEU A 52 1.53 7.56 -6.04
CA LEU A 52 0.80 6.33 -5.72
C LEU A 52 -0.34 6.55 -4.73
N ILE A 53 -0.35 7.66 -3.98
CA ILE A 53 -1.35 7.88 -2.92
C ILE A 53 -2.76 7.86 -3.50
N GLY A 54 -3.00 8.68 -4.53
CA GLY A 54 -4.30 8.71 -5.21
C GLY A 54 -4.68 7.35 -5.80
N LEU A 55 -3.73 6.61 -6.37
CA LEU A 55 -3.99 5.27 -6.92
C LEU A 55 -4.39 4.25 -5.84
N VAL A 56 -3.80 4.33 -4.65
CA VAL A 56 -4.16 3.46 -3.52
C VAL A 56 -5.51 3.87 -2.94
N GLU A 57 -5.79 5.17 -2.84
CA GLU A 57 -7.08 5.70 -2.37
C GLU A 57 -8.24 5.34 -3.33
N ASP A 58 -7.99 5.37 -4.64
CA ASP A 58 -8.96 4.98 -5.67
C ASP A 58 -9.17 3.45 -5.73
N CYS A 59 -8.22 2.66 -5.23
CA CYS A 59 -8.31 1.21 -5.20
C CYS A 59 -9.05 0.72 -3.96
N VAL A 60 -10.39 0.67 -4.04
CA VAL A 60 -11.27 0.26 -2.92
C VAL A 60 -10.81 -1.03 -2.21
N PRO A 61 -10.44 -2.13 -2.90
CA PRO A 61 -10.00 -3.36 -2.23
C PRO A 61 -8.70 -3.18 -1.43
N LEU A 62 -7.76 -2.39 -1.95
CA LEU A 62 -6.49 -2.12 -1.27
C LEU A 62 -6.71 -1.19 -0.08
N PHE A 63 -7.55 -0.17 -0.23
CA PHE A 63 -7.88 0.75 0.85
C PHE A 63 -8.62 0.06 1.99
N ASP A 64 -9.58 -0.82 1.68
CA ASP A 64 -10.29 -1.63 2.67
C ASP A 64 -9.33 -2.58 3.42
N MET A 65 -8.36 -3.19 2.73
CA MET A 65 -7.32 -4.00 3.36
C MET A 65 -6.47 -3.18 4.35
N LEU A 66 -6.06 -1.95 3.99
CA LEU A 66 -5.33 -1.05 4.90
C LEU A 66 -6.16 -0.66 6.12
N ARG A 67 -7.46 -0.43 5.93
CA ARG A 67 -8.41 -0.17 7.03
C ARG A 67 -8.52 -1.37 7.97
N ASP A 68 -8.61 -2.59 7.43
CA ASP A 68 -8.71 -3.81 8.22
C ASP A 68 -7.41 -4.11 9.00
N HIS A 69 -6.26 -3.83 8.39
CA HIS A 69 -4.97 -3.89 9.08
C HIS A 69 -4.87 -2.86 10.22
N ALA A 70 -5.27 -1.61 9.98
CA ALA A 70 -5.33 -0.59 11.05
C ALA A 70 -6.26 -0.98 12.20
N ALA A 71 -7.34 -1.71 11.92
CA ALA A 71 -8.27 -2.19 12.94
C ALA A 71 -7.79 -3.45 13.68
N GLY A 72 -6.58 -3.96 13.38
CA GLY A 72 -6.04 -5.19 13.96
C GLY A 72 -6.77 -6.45 13.51
N ARG A 73 -7.60 -6.37 12.46
CA ARG A 73 -8.31 -7.52 11.88
C ARG A 73 -7.43 -8.34 10.93
N LEU A 74 -6.29 -7.78 10.54
CA LEU A 74 -5.31 -8.41 9.66
C LEU A 74 -3.93 -8.32 10.34
N ALA A 75 -3.37 -9.46 10.74
CA ALA A 75 -2.01 -9.53 11.29
C ALA A 75 -1.01 -9.59 10.13
N ASP A 76 -0.10 -8.61 10.04
CA ASP A 76 1.05 -8.54 9.13
C ASP A 76 0.83 -9.20 7.76
N ALA A 77 0.06 -8.49 6.94
CA ALA A 77 -0.25 -8.92 5.60
C ALA A 77 0.93 -8.68 4.66
N ARG A 78 1.88 -9.62 4.66
CA ARG A 78 2.62 -10.05 3.44
C ARG A 78 1.67 -10.61 2.37
N ALA A 79 0.42 -10.14 2.33
CA ALA A 79 -0.61 -10.56 1.41
C ALA A 79 -0.30 -9.95 0.05
N VAL A 80 0.32 -10.78 -0.78
CA VAL A 80 0.45 -10.58 -2.22
C VAL A 80 -0.92 -10.18 -2.76
N ALA A 81 -1.09 -8.89 -3.11
CA ALA A 81 -2.24 -8.40 -3.84
C ALA A 81 -2.19 -8.94 -5.26
N ARG A 82 -2.54 -10.22 -5.41
CA ARG A 82 -2.77 -10.88 -6.69
C ARG A 82 -4.23 -10.65 -7.05
N LEU A 83 -4.54 -9.46 -7.58
CA LEU A 83 -5.80 -9.26 -8.28
C LEU A 83 -5.67 -9.95 -9.63
N SER A 84 -6.44 -11.03 -9.79
CA SER A 84 -6.58 -11.81 -11.02
C SER A 84 -7.57 -11.14 -11.95
#